data_AF-D0NLZ9-F1
#
_entry.id   AF-D0NLZ9-F1
#
_cell.length_a   1.000
_cell.length_b   1.000
_cell.length_c   1.000
_cell.angle_alpha   90.00
_cell.angle_beta   90.00
_cell.angle_gamma   90.00
#
_symmetry.space_group_name_H-M   'P 1'
#
loop_
_entity.id
_entity.type
_entity.pdbx_description
1 polymer ?
#
loop_
_entity_poly.entity_id
_entity_poly.type
_entity_poly.pdbx_seq_one_letter_code
_entity_poly.pdbx_strand_id
1 'polypeptide(L)'
;MRLVTLVTALVALATPSQALEVSVCGDATYDLPEDRGVICASADPVPQGTSCPLKGDKASVDCFENLPSYDSGACVAPEDAVCALVNGKTWGCVLPSVGCGGQALTTAAPASPVNQ
;
A
#
# COMPACT_ATOMS: atom_id res chain seq x y z
N MET A 1 -21.48 -6.39 -58.50
CA MET A 1 -20.59 -5.66 -57.58
C MET A 1 -21.02 -6.01 -56.16
N ARG A 2 -20.34 -6.95 -55.49
CA ARG A 2 -20.64 -7.34 -54.10
C ARG A 2 -19.69 -6.58 -53.18
N LEU A 3 -20.18 -5.62 -52.42
CA LEU A 3 -19.42 -5.00 -51.33
C LEU A 3 -19.42 -5.95 -50.14
N VAL A 4 -18.23 -6.43 -49.76
CA VAL A 4 -18.00 -7.17 -48.52
C VAL A 4 -17.50 -6.16 -47.49
N THR A 5 -18.37 -5.72 -46.59
CA THR A 5 -17.99 -4.85 -45.46
C THR A 5 -17.38 -5.69 -44.35
N LEU A 6 -16.07 -5.58 -44.18
CA LEU A 6 -15.32 -6.12 -43.05
C LEU A 6 -15.59 -5.25 -41.81
N VAL A 7 -16.31 -5.79 -40.83
CA VAL A 7 -16.51 -5.16 -39.51
C VAL A 7 -15.40 -5.65 -38.59
N THR A 8 -14.36 -4.84 -38.39
CA THR A 8 -13.32 -5.11 -37.39
C THR A 8 -13.81 -4.71 -36.02
N ALA A 9 -14.12 -5.69 -35.17
CA ALA A 9 -14.44 -5.47 -33.76
C ALA A 9 -13.15 -5.20 -32.98
N LEU A 10 -13.02 -4.00 -32.40
CA LEU A 10 -11.97 -3.72 -31.40
C LEU A 10 -12.37 -4.37 -30.07
N VAL A 11 -11.65 -5.42 -29.68
CA VAL A 11 -11.76 -6.01 -28.33
C VAL A 11 -10.82 -5.23 -27.43
N ALA A 12 -11.36 -4.44 -26.50
CA ALA A 12 -10.56 -3.78 -25.47
C ALA A 12 -10.10 -4.83 -24.45
N LEU A 13 -8.81 -5.13 -24.43
CA LEU A 13 -8.20 -5.98 -23.41
C LEU A 13 -8.06 -5.16 -22.13
N ALA A 14 -8.94 -5.41 -21.16
CA ALA A 14 -8.76 -4.88 -19.81
C ALA A 14 -7.60 -5.66 -19.16
N THR A 15 -6.43 -5.04 -19.08
CA THR A 15 -5.32 -5.56 -18.28
C THR A 15 -5.72 -5.45 -16.80
N PRO A 16 -5.64 -6.53 -16.01
CA PRO A 16 -5.87 -6.43 -14.58
C PRO A 16 -4.82 -5.47 -14.00
N SER A 17 -5.28 -4.41 -13.35
CA SER A 17 -4.41 -3.55 -12.54
C SER A 17 -3.88 -4.41 -11.40
N GLN A 18 -2.59 -4.72 -11.40
CA GLN A 18 -1.99 -5.49 -10.31
C GLN A 18 -1.79 -4.52 -9.14
N ALA A 19 -2.73 -4.51 -8.20
CA ALA A 19 -2.49 -3.82 -6.93
C ALA A 19 -1.39 -4.56 -6.17
N LEU A 20 -0.49 -3.79 -5.57
CA LEU A 20 0.59 -4.35 -4.75
C LEU A 20 0.14 -4.39 -3.30
N GLU A 21 0.13 -5.59 -2.73
CA GLU A 21 -0.27 -5.78 -1.33
C GLU A 21 0.83 -5.31 -0.39
N VAL A 22 0.49 -4.42 0.54
CA VAL A 22 1.39 -3.89 1.56
C VAL A 22 0.78 -4.06 2.95
N SER A 23 1.48 -4.80 3.80
CA SER A 23 1.11 -5.01 5.20
C SER A 23 1.47 -3.77 6.03
N VAL A 24 0.54 -3.35 6.89
CA VAL A 24 0.75 -2.29 7.88
C VAL A 24 0.93 -2.94 9.25
N CYS A 25 2.01 -2.60 9.95
CA CYS A 25 2.30 -3.22 11.24
C CYS A 25 1.16 -2.97 12.24
N GLY A 26 0.71 -4.04 12.88
CA GLY A 26 -0.37 -4.00 13.87
C GLY A 26 -1.76 -3.80 13.27
N ASP A 27 -1.88 -3.88 11.94
CA ASP A 27 -3.11 -3.62 11.19
C ASP A 27 -3.23 -4.59 9.99
N ALA A 28 -4.11 -4.29 9.04
CA ALA A 28 -4.40 -5.14 7.88
C ALA A 28 -3.37 -5.01 6.74
N THR A 29 -3.62 -5.75 5.65
CA THR A 29 -2.86 -5.68 4.39
C THR A 29 -3.69 -4.96 3.33
N TYR A 30 -3.09 -3.98 2.64
CA TYR A 30 -3.78 -3.03 1.76
C TYR A 30 -3.31 -3.13 0.32
N ASP A 31 -4.22 -2.90 -0.61
CA ASP A 31 -3.93 -2.75 -2.03
C ASP A 31 -3.37 -1.36 -2.33
N LEU A 32 -2.15 -1.29 -2.83
CA LEU A 32 -1.55 -0.06 -3.34
C LEU A 32 -1.68 0.00 -4.87
N PRO A 33 -2.14 1.12 -5.44
CA PRO A 33 -2.08 1.36 -6.87
C PRO A 33 -0.62 1.53 -7.31
N GLU A 34 -0.31 1.09 -8.53
CA GLU A 34 1.06 1.09 -9.08
C GLU A 34 1.69 2.49 -9.13
N ASP A 35 0.86 3.53 -9.30
CA ASP A 35 1.30 4.93 -9.37
C ASP A 35 1.67 5.53 -8.01
N ARG A 36 1.47 4.80 -6.90
CA ARG A 36 1.87 5.26 -5.57
C ARG A 36 3.37 5.31 -5.37
N GLY A 37 4.13 4.61 -6.21
CA GLY A 37 5.58 4.54 -6.13
C GLY A 37 6.09 3.30 -5.37
N VAL A 38 7.41 3.28 -5.14
CA VAL A 38 8.10 2.11 -4.59
C VAL A 38 7.70 1.88 -3.13
N ILE A 39 7.27 0.65 -2.83
CA ILE A 39 6.76 0.29 -1.50
C ILE A 39 7.83 0.35 -0.41
N CYS A 40 7.38 0.65 0.81
CA CYS A 40 8.21 0.57 2.01
C CYS A 40 8.40 -0.89 2.46
N ALA A 41 9.36 -1.58 1.86
CA ALA A 41 9.77 -2.92 2.27
C ALA A 41 11.27 -3.09 2.03
N SER A 42 12.08 -3.03 3.10
CA SER A 42 13.53 -3.18 2.98
C SER A 42 14.18 -3.61 4.29
N ALA A 43 15.27 -4.36 4.19
CA ALA A 43 16.20 -4.62 5.29
C ALA A 43 17.49 -3.77 5.18
N ASP A 44 17.64 -2.99 4.11
CA ASP A 44 18.76 -2.09 3.92
C ASP A 44 18.65 -0.87 4.86
N PRO A 45 19.78 -0.23 5.22
CA PRO A 45 19.75 0.98 6.06
C PRO A 45 18.89 2.12 5.49
N VAL A 46 18.76 2.17 4.17
CA VAL A 46 17.90 3.12 3.45
C VAL A 46 16.91 2.33 2.59
N PRO A 47 15.59 2.54 2.71
CA PRO A 47 14.64 1.82 1.90
C PRO A 47 14.63 2.39 0.47
N GLN A 48 14.43 1.53 -0.52
CA GLN A 48 14.34 1.92 -1.94
C GLN A 48 13.06 2.74 -2.25
N GLY A 49 12.09 2.70 -1.35
CA GLY A 49 10.82 3.38 -1.46
C GLY A 49 10.19 3.61 -0.10
N THR A 50 9.26 4.56 -0.04
CA THR A 50 8.57 4.94 1.20
C THR A 50 7.05 4.87 1.06
N SER A 51 6.54 4.30 -0.03
CA SER A 51 5.10 4.27 -0.30
C SER A 51 4.39 3.30 0.65
N CYS A 52 3.33 3.80 1.26
CA CYS A 52 2.48 3.11 2.24
C CYS A 52 0.99 3.38 1.96
N PRO A 53 0.07 2.65 2.62
CA PRO A 53 -1.35 2.98 2.62
C PRO A 53 -1.63 4.42 3.03
N LEU A 54 -2.51 5.10 2.29
CA LEU A 54 -3.04 6.41 2.62
C LEU A 54 -4.41 6.25 3.27
N LYS A 55 -4.82 7.27 4.01
CA LYS A 55 -6.14 7.33 4.63
C LYS A 55 -7.23 7.04 3.60
N GLY A 56 -8.13 6.12 3.93
CA GLY A 56 -9.25 5.74 3.08
C GLY A 56 -8.98 4.56 2.16
N ASP A 57 -7.73 4.08 2.06
CA ASP A 57 -7.45 2.83 1.35
C ASP A 57 -8.12 1.65 2.03
N LYS A 58 -8.57 0.69 1.21
CA LYS A 58 -9.22 -0.52 1.68
C LYS A 58 -8.21 -1.65 1.80
N ALA A 59 -8.31 -2.40 2.88
CA ALA A 59 -7.57 -3.64 3.02
C ALA A 59 -8.05 -4.68 1.99
N SER A 60 -7.11 -5.43 1.43
CA SER A 60 -7.39 -6.59 0.56
C SER A 60 -7.61 -7.85 1.40
N VAL A 61 -6.78 -8.03 2.43
CA VAL A 61 -6.72 -9.24 3.27
C VAL A 61 -6.31 -8.92 4.71
N ASP A 62 -6.32 -9.94 5.57
CA ASP A 62 -5.95 -9.87 6.98
C ASP A 62 -6.74 -8.83 7.81
N CYS A 63 -7.98 -8.56 7.41
CA CYS A 63 -8.86 -7.66 8.15
C CYS A 63 -9.58 -8.42 9.29
N PHE A 64 -9.26 -8.07 10.53
CA PHE A 64 -9.88 -8.65 11.74
C PHE A 64 -10.54 -7.57 12.59
N GLU A 65 -11.57 -7.94 13.36
CA GLU A 65 -12.40 -6.97 14.12
C GLU A 65 -11.63 -6.20 15.20
N ASN A 66 -10.52 -6.76 15.68
CA ASN A 66 -9.69 -6.15 16.71
C ASN A 66 -8.62 -5.20 16.15
N LEU A 67 -8.59 -4.98 14.85
CA LEU A 67 -7.61 -4.11 14.21
C LEU A 67 -8.02 -2.63 14.32
N PRO A 68 -7.05 -1.71 14.41
CA PRO A 68 -7.32 -0.27 14.46
C PRO A 68 -8.13 0.27 13.27
N SER A 69 -7.95 -0.31 12.09
CA SER A 69 -8.64 0.10 10.86
C SER A 69 -10.02 -0.51 10.67
N TYR A 70 -10.42 -1.46 11.53
CA TYR A 70 -11.69 -2.14 11.38
C TYR A 70 -12.85 -1.20 11.67
N ASP A 71 -13.73 -1.06 10.67
CA ASP A 71 -15.03 -0.43 10.80
C ASP A 71 -16.10 -1.31 10.15
N SER A 72 -17.00 -1.83 10.97
CA SER A 72 -18.27 -2.42 10.54
C SER A 72 -18.15 -3.50 9.44
N GLY A 73 -17.12 -4.36 9.51
CA GLY A 73 -16.91 -5.48 8.59
C GLY A 73 -15.88 -5.23 7.48
N ALA A 74 -15.25 -4.07 7.45
CA ALA A 74 -14.17 -3.75 6.53
C ALA A 74 -13.01 -3.05 7.25
N CYS A 75 -11.82 -3.14 6.69
CA CYS A 75 -10.66 -2.38 7.18
C CYS A 75 -10.35 -1.26 6.21
N VAL A 76 -10.36 -0.03 6.72
CA VAL A 76 -10.07 1.19 5.96
C VAL A 76 -9.01 1.95 6.73
N ALA A 77 -7.91 2.31 6.07
CA ALA A 77 -6.80 3.00 6.70
C ALA A 77 -7.31 4.30 7.37
N PRO A 78 -7.19 4.43 8.71
CA PRO A 78 -7.78 5.55 9.44
C PRO A 78 -6.98 6.86 9.26
N GLU A 79 -5.72 6.74 8.89
CA GLU A 79 -4.74 7.80 8.66
C GLU A 79 -3.70 7.33 7.63
N ASP A 80 -2.84 8.25 7.20
CA ASP A 80 -1.72 7.92 6.31
C ASP A 80 -0.68 7.10 7.08
N ALA A 81 -0.40 5.90 6.60
CA ALA A 81 0.69 5.10 7.12
C ALA A 81 2.04 5.69 6.67
N VAL A 82 3.05 5.57 7.54
CA VAL A 82 4.40 6.08 7.29
C VAL A 82 5.39 4.94 7.22
N CYS A 83 6.39 5.09 6.35
CA CYS A 83 7.50 4.17 6.27
C CYS A 83 8.42 4.35 7.49
N ALA A 84 8.54 3.32 8.32
CA ALA A 84 9.31 3.35 9.56
C ALA A 84 9.95 1.99 9.86
N LEU A 85 10.87 1.95 10.82
CA LEU A 85 11.45 0.70 11.30
C LEU A 85 10.43 -0.07 12.15
N VAL A 86 10.06 -1.29 11.74
CA VAL A 86 9.04 -2.11 12.42
C VAL A 86 9.62 -3.06 13.49
N ASN A 87 10.92 -3.35 13.42
CA ASN A 87 11.63 -4.19 14.40
C ASN A 87 13.03 -3.67 14.74
N GLY A 88 13.26 -2.37 14.48
CA GLY A 88 14.56 -1.70 14.60
C GLY A 88 15.57 -2.04 13.50
N LYS A 89 15.24 -2.91 12.53
CA LYS A 89 16.14 -3.32 11.45
C LYS A 89 15.51 -3.28 10.05
N THR A 90 14.21 -3.52 9.95
CA THR A 90 13.49 -3.55 8.67
C THR A 90 12.50 -2.42 8.56
N TRP A 91 12.39 -1.84 7.38
CA TRP A 91 11.41 -0.84 7.00
C TRP A 91 10.07 -1.49 6.66
N GLY A 92 9.00 -0.91 7.17
CA GLY A 92 7.62 -1.29 6.87
C GLY A 92 6.66 -0.13 7.14
N CYS A 93 5.41 -0.30 6.73
CA CYS A 93 4.37 0.71 6.93
C CYS A 93 3.78 0.62 8.34
N VAL A 94 3.54 1.77 8.95
CA VAL A 94 3.01 1.88 10.32
C VAL A 94 2.00 3.00 10.39
N LEU A 95 0.88 2.78 11.09
CA LEU A 95 -0.05 3.85 11.46
C LEU A 95 0.56 4.70 12.60
N PRO A 96 0.78 6.02 12.41
CA PRO A 96 1.40 6.88 13.42
C PRO A 96 0.76 6.84 14.82
N SER A 97 -0.57 6.71 14.90
CA SER A 97 -1.32 6.65 16.15
C SER A 97 -1.21 5.30 16.89
N VAL A 98 -0.82 4.24 16.17
CA VAL A 98 -0.75 2.87 16.69
C VAL A 98 0.69 2.45 17.00
N GLY A 99 1.63 2.81 16.12
CA GLY A 99 3.00 2.31 16.18
C GLY A 99 3.09 0.82 15.80
N CYS A 100 4.20 0.19 16.16
CA CYS A 100 4.46 -1.21 15.85
C CYS A 100 4.98 -1.96 17.10
N GLY A 101 4.32 -3.05 17.50
CA GLY A 101 4.74 -3.85 18.66
C GLY A 101 4.74 -3.10 20.01
N GLY A 102 3.88 -2.08 20.16
CA GLY A 102 3.82 -1.24 21.38
C GLY A 102 4.96 -0.22 21.49
N GLN A 103 5.79 -0.08 20.46
CA GLN A 103 6.81 0.96 20.38
C GLN A 103 6.26 2.16 19.60
N ALA A 104 6.36 3.35 20.19
CA ALA A 104 6.13 4.59 19.47
C ALA A 104 7.15 4.72 18.32
N LEU A 105 6.72 5.32 17.21
CA LEU A 105 7.57 5.59 16.06
C LEU A 105 8.82 6.36 16.50
N THR A 106 9.97 5.70 16.45
CA THR A 106 11.24 6.27 16.90
C THR A 106 12.10 6.77 15.74
N THR A 107 11.87 6.23 14.53
CA THR A 107 12.58 6.63 13.31
C THR A 107 11.65 6.54 12.09
N ALA A 108 11.24 7.69 11.57
CA ALA A 108 10.61 7.77 10.25
C ALA A 108 11.69 7.64 9.16
N ALA A 109 11.31 7.09 8.01
CA ALA A 109 12.20 7.06 6.85
C ALA A 109 12.61 8.50 6.49
N PRO A 110 13.88 8.74 6.12
CA PRO A 110 14.24 10.02 5.54
C PRO A 110 13.33 10.26 4.33
N ALA A 111 12.71 11.44 4.25
CA ALA A 111 11.99 11.81 3.05
C ALA A 111 12.95 11.65 1.86
N SER A 112 12.60 10.79 0.90
CA SER A 112 13.38 10.69 -0.32
C SER A 112 13.53 12.11 -0.89
N PRO A 113 14.74 12.55 -1.28
CA PRO A 113 14.87 13.78 -2.04
C PRO A 113 14.09 13.57 -3.33
N VAL A 114 12.92 14.20 -3.44
CA VAL A 114 12.22 14.38 -4.70
C VAL A 114 13.15 15.22 -5.57
N ASN A 115 14.03 14.56 -6.33
CA ASN A 115 14.67 14.99 -7.59
C ASN A 115 15.97 14.20 -7.84
N GLN A 116 15.92 13.12 -8.61
CA GLN A 116 16.96 12.73 -9.58
C GLN A 116 16.31 12.00 -10.75
#